data_AF-A0A1S2LXI3-F1
#
_entry.id   AF-A0A1S2LXI3-F1
#
_cell.length_a   1.000
_cell.length_b   1.000
_cell.length_c   1.000
_cell.angle_alpha   90.00
_cell.angle_beta   90.00
_cell.angle_gamma   90.00
#
_symmetry.space_group_name_H-M   'P 1'
#
loop_
_entity.id
_entity.type
_entity.pdbx_description
1 polymer ?
#
loop_
_entity_poly.entity_id
_entity_poly.type
_entity_poly.pdbx_seq_one_letter_code
_entity_poly.pdbx_strand_id
1 'polypeptide(L)'
;MRCPKKLLFILMITSILFSFTSFSIVNAKEGVNEEASSQVGKIGFEQRVIRAHFNFYYQLLAEKYAPKHVKVWNNVMKDRDALIKKFKELKKDGKELDNFYDETWLKEHNEIQQQFLEAVEKRDDEILKVIVPQIIDHQKQLNSILKKRLKEIK
;
A
#
# COMPACT_ATOMS: atom_id res chain seq x y z
N MET A 1 -10.13 63.94 -13.48
CA MET A 1 -9.93 62.77 -14.35
C MET A 1 -10.46 61.53 -13.63
N ARG A 2 -11.59 60.96 -14.07
CA ARG A 2 -12.20 59.76 -13.45
C ARG A 2 -11.54 58.52 -14.05
N CYS A 3 -10.68 57.86 -13.28
CA CYS A 3 -10.15 56.55 -13.65
C CYS A 3 -11.31 55.54 -13.67
N PRO A 4 -11.65 54.90 -14.81
CA PRO A 4 -12.77 53.99 -14.87
C PRO A 4 -12.44 52.74 -14.04
N LYS A 5 -13.26 52.43 -13.04
CA LYS A 5 -13.13 51.28 -12.12
C LYS A 5 -12.89 49.93 -12.85
N LYS A 6 -13.29 49.83 -14.13
CA LYS A 6 -13.05 48.67 -15.01
C LYS A 6 -11.57 48.47 -15.36
N LEU A 7 -10.79 49.54 -15.50
CA LEU A 7 -9.35 49.48 -15.80
C LEU A 7 -8.55 48.96 -14.60
N LEU A 8 -8.96 49.36 -13.38
CA LEU A 8 -8.39 48.87 -12.12
C LEU A 8 -8.66 47.38 -11.90
N PHE A 9 -9.85 46.88 -12.29
CA PHE A 9 -10.20 45.47 -12.18
C PHE A 9 -9.43 44.58 -13.15
N ILE A 10 -9.18 45.06 -14.39
CA ILE A 10 -8.40 44.32 -15.39
C ILE A 10 -6.93 44.22 -14.98
N LEU A 11 -6.34 45.29 -14.43
CA LEU A 11 -4.97 45.28 -13.90
C LEU A 11 -4.80 44.34 -12.69
N MET A 12 -5.84 44.18 -11.87
CA MET A 12 -5.78 43.28 -10.72
C MET A 12 -5.80 41.80 -11.15
N ILE A 13 -6.57 41.45 -12.18
CA ILE A 13 -6.66 40.08 -12.71
C ILE A 13 -5.37 39.68 -13.45
N THR A 14 -4.76 40.59 -14.22
CA THR A 14 -3.49 40.29 -14.92
C THR A 14 -2.30 40.11 -13.97
N SER A 15 -2.30 40.79 -12.82
CA SER A 15 -1.28 40.61 -11.76
C SER A 15 -1.33 39.21 -11.12
N ILE A 16 -2.54 38.68 -10.89
CA ILE A 16 -2.72 37.34 -10.30
C ILE A 16 -2.27 36.23 -11.28
N LEU A 17 -2.52 36.40 -12.58
CA LEU A 17 -2.12 35.44 -13.61
C LEU A 17 -0.61 35.40 -13.87
N PHE A 18 0.13 36.49 -13.63
CA PHE A 18 1.59 36.55 -13.85
C PHE A 18 2.40 35.96 -12.68
N SER A 19 1.76 35.66 -11.54
CA SER A 19 2.44 35.12 -10.35
C SER A 19 2.59 33.57 -10.36
N PHE A 20 2.02 32.87 -11.35
CA PHE A 20 2.04 31.40 -11.40
C PHE A 20 3.18 30.78 -12.21
N THR A 21 4.11 31.55 -12.78
CA THR A 21 5.22 31.01 -13.62
C THR A 21 6.57 30.92 -12.93
N SER A 22 6.63 31.02 -11.59
CA SER A 22 7.90 30.90 -10.84
C SER A 22 8.00 29.58 -10.06
N PHE A 23 7.75 28.45 -10.73
CA PHE A 23 8.24 27.15 -10.25
C PHE A 23 9.68 26.96 -10.72
N SER A 24 10.63 27.40 -9.89
CA SER A 24 12.03 27.01 -10.05
C SER A 24 12.16 25.53 -9.69
N ILE A 25 12.37 24.68 -10.70
CA ILE A 25 12.85 23.31 -10.50
C ILE A 25 14.27 23.42 -9.94
N VAL A 26 14.41 23.27 -8.62
CA VAL A 26 15.71 23.10 -7.97
C VAL A 26 16.20 21.69 -8.31
N ASN A 27 17.11 21.62 -9.27
CA ASN A 27 17.86 20.42 -9.58
C ASN A 27 18.96 20.29 -8.51
N ALA A 28 18.67 19.55 -7.43
CA ALA A 28 19.64 19.28 -6.38
C ALA A 28 20.70 18.30 -6.92
N LYS A 29 21.92 18.82 -7.12
CA LYS A 29 23.11 18.02 -7.40
C LYS A 29 23.37 17.04 -6.26
N GLU A 30 23.59 15.79 -6.64
CA GLU A 30 24.08 14.70 -5.77
C GLU A 30 25.34 15.10 -5.00
N GLY A 31 25.25 14.99 -3.67
CA GLY A 31 26.36 14.80 -2.76
C GLY A 31 26.08 13.54 -1.96
N VAL A 32 26.53 12.39 -2.45
CA VAL A 32 26.40 11.08 -1.80
C VAL A 32 27.53 10.92 -0.79
N ASN A 33 27.21 10.97 0.51
CA ASN A 33 27.57 9.94 1.49
C ASN A 33 27.18 10.36 2.91
N GLU A 34 26.37 9.53 3.58
CA GLU A 34 26.19 9.34 5.05
C GLU A 34 24.74 9.09 5.53
N GLU A 35 23.80 8.53 4.74
CA GLU A 35 22.45 8.22 5.27
C GLU A 35 21.87 6.83 4.91
N ALA A 36 22.66 5.91 4.34
CA ALA A 36 22.14 4.61 3.92
C ALA A 36 21.66 3.72 5.09
N SER A 37 22.18 3.91 6.31
CA SER A 37 21.83 3.11 7.49
C SER A 37 20.51 3.55 8.16
N SER A 38 20.24 4.85 8.20
CA SER A 38 19.04 5.40 8.87
C SER A 38 17.76 5.19 8.04
N GLN A 39 17.89 5.20 6.72
CA GLN A 39 16.75 5.09 5.81
C GLN A 39 16.18 3.65 5.75
N VAL A 40 17.03 2.63 5.80
CA VAL A 40 16.62 1.21 5.81
C VAL A 40 15.85 0.85 7.10
N GLY A 41 16.27 1.40 8.24
CA GLY A 41 15.58 1.23 9.53
C GLY A 41 14.19 1.89 9.56
N LYS A 42 14.07 3.07 8.94
CA LYS A 42 12.83 3.84 8.86
C LYS A 42 11.77 3.15 7.98
N ILE A 43 12.17 2.64 6.81
CA ILE A 43 11.29 1.89 5.89
C ILE A 43 10.75 0.62 6.57
N GLY A 44 11.59 -0.14 7.29
CA GLY A 44 11.18 -1.37 7.98
C GLY A 44 10.30 -1.15 9.22
N PHE A 45 10.38 0.03 9.84
CA PHE A 45 9.50 0.45 10.94
C PHE A 45 8.13 0.87 10.40
N GLU A 46 8.11 1.72 9.37
CA GLU A 46 6.88 2.17 8.70
C GLU A 46 6.07 0.99 8.13
N GLN A 47 6.75 -0.01 7.54
CA GLN A 47 6.10 -1.23 7.05
C GLN A 47 5.40 -2.07 8.13
N ARG A 48 5.89 -2.04 9.38
CA ARG A 48 5.27 -2.76 10.49
C ARG A 48 4.08 -2.01 11.07
N VAL A 49 4.23 -0.70 11.25
CA VAL A 49 3.16 0.15 11.78
C VAL A 49 1.99 0.15 10.80
N ILE A 50 2.22 0.34 9.50
CA ILE A 50 1.15 0.40 8.51
C ILE A 50 0.41 -0.93 8.37
N ARG A 51 1.09 -2.07 8.59
CA ARG A 51 0.45 -3.38 8.53
C ARG A 51 -0.68 -3.54 9.54
N ALA A 52 -0.49 -3.09 10.78
CA ALA A 52 -1.55 -3.19 11.79
C ALA A 52 -2.81 -2.42 11.36
N HIS A 53 -2.63 -1.26 10.72
CA HIS A 53 -3.72 -0.45 10.18
C HIS A 53 -4.45 -1.17 9.06
N PHE A 54 -3.72 -1.72 8.08
CA PHE A 54 -4.33 -2.51 7.01
C PHE A 54 -5.05 -3.76 7.54
N ASN A 55 -4.46 -4.44 8.52
CA ASN A 55 -5.08 -5.60 9.13
C ASN A 55 -6.42 -5.27 9.78
N PHE A 56 -6.47 -4.17 10.52
CA PHE A 56 -7.70 -3.67 11.12
C PHE A 56 -8.72 -3.23 10.06
N TYR A 57 -8.28 -2.51 9.04
CA TYR A 57 -9.13 -2.07 7.93
C TYR A 57 -9.81 -3.25 7.22
N TYR A 58 -9.05 -4.28 6.83
CA TYR A 58 -9.62 -5.47 6.20
C TYR A 58 -10.50 -6.29 7.15
N GLN A 59 -10.24 -6.27 8.45
CA GLN A 59 -11.15 -6.86 9.43
C GLN A 59 -12.51 -6.14 9.44
N LEU A 60 -12.51 -4.80 9.47
CA LEU A 60 -13.76 -4.02 9.41
C LEU A 60 -14.53 -4.26 8.11
N LEU A 61 -13.83 -4.35 6.98
CA LEU A 61 -14.43 -4.72 5.71
C LEU A 61 -15.04 -6.13 5.75
N ALA A 62 -14.32 -7.09 6.34
CA ALA A 62 -14.83 -8.44 6.52
C ALA A 62 -16.08 -8.45 7.42
N GLU A 63 -16.09 -7.69 8.53
CA GLU A 63 -17.25 -7.58 9.41
C GLU A 63 -18.48 -7.03 8.66
N LYS A 64 -18.28 -6.03 7.79
CA LYS A 64 -19.36 -5.40 7.02
C LYS A 64 -19.85 -6.27 5.85
N TYR A 65 -18.93 -6.76 5.02
CA TYR A 65 -19.25 -7.34 3.71
C TYR A 65 -19.15 -8.87 3.66
N ALA A 66 -18.41 -9.47 4.60
CA ALA A 66 -18.11 -10.90 4.59
C ALA A 66 -18.03 -11.48 6.02
N PRO A 67 -19.06 -11.35 6.87
CA PRO A 67 -18.95 -11.61 8.32
C PRO A 67 -18.49 -13.04 8.65
N LYS A 68 -18.82 -14.02 7.80
CA LYS A 68 -18.35 -15.41 7.91
C LYS A 68 -16.82 -15.56 7.74
N HIS A 69 -16.18 -14.59 7.09
CA HIS A 69 -14.74 -14.58 6.82
C HIS A 69 -13.92 -13.85 7.89
N VAL A 70 -14.52 -13.18 8.87
CA VAL A 70 -13.77 -12.47 9.93
C VAL A 70 -12.83 -13.41 10.68
N LYS A 71 -13.34 -14.59 11.07
CA LYS A 71 -12.52 -15.62 11.73
C LYS A 71 -11.42 -16.15 10.80
N VAL A 72 -11.71 -16.27 9.50
CA VAL A 72 -10.74 -16.68 8.49
C VAL A 72 -9.62 -15.65 8.39
N TRP A 73 -9.97 -14.37 8.27
CA TRP A 73 -9.03 -13.25 8.22
C TRP A 73 -8.07 -13.25 9.43
N ASN A 74 -8.62 -13.33 10.63
CA ASN A 74 -7.82 -13.34 11.87
C ASN A 74 -6.84 -14.52 11.91
N ASN A 75 -7.27 -15.70 11.46
CA ASN A 75 -6.40 -16.87 11.36
C ASN A 75 -5.33 -16.68 10.28
N VAL A 76 -5.68 -16.11 9.12
CA VAL A 76 -4.74 -15.82 8.03
C VAL A 76 -3.65 -14.85 8.49
N MET A 77 -4.01 -13.79 9.21
CA MET A 77 -3.03 -12.83 9.75
C MET A 77 -2.15 -13.46 10.84
N LYS A 78 -2.72 -14.24 11.76
CA LYS A 78 -1.95 -14.97 12.78
C LYS A 78 -0.93 -15.93 12.15
N ASP A 79 -1.36 -16.68 11.14
CA ASP A 79 -0.49 -17.57 10.38
C ASP A 79 0.61 -16.79 9.66
N ARG A 80 0.26 -15.66 9.03
CA ARG A 80 1.22 -14.78 8.34
C ARG A 80 2.33 -14.30 9.27
N ASP A 81 1.98 -13.86 10.48
CA ASP A 81 2.95 -13.37 11.46
C ASP A 81 3.90 -14.48 11.93
N ALA A 82 3.38 -15.69 12.14
CA ALA A 82 4.21 -16.84 12.47
C ALA A 82 5.19 -17.20 11.33
N LEU A 83 4.74 -17.14 10.08
CA LEU A 83 5.59 -17.40 8.91
C LEU A 83 6.69 -16.34 8.78
N ILE A 84 6.35 -15.07 8.95
CA ILE A 84 7.32 -13.96 8.86
C ILE A 84 8.38 -14.05 9.96
N LYS A 85 8.02 -14.49 11.17
CA LYS A 85 9.01 -14.75 12.23
C LYS A 85 10.02 -15.83 11.79
N LYS A 86 9.56 -16.95 11.23
CA LYS A 86 10.43 -18.02 10.72
C LYS A 86 11.36 -17.55 9.59
N PHE A 87 10.85 -16.77 8.65
CA PHE A 87 11.71 -16.18 7.61
C PHE A 87 12.74 -15.20 8.16
N LYS A 88 12.39 -14.42 9.20
CA LYS A 88 13.35 -13.54 9.88
C LYS A 88 14.47 -14.33 10.57
N GLU A 89 14.16 -15.49 11.13
CA GLU A 89 15.17 -16.40 11.71
C GLU A 89 16.11 -16.91 10.62
N LEU A 90 15.58 -17.46 9.51
CA LEU A 90 16.39 -17.93 8.38
C LEU A 90 17.30 -16.82 7.81
N LYS A 91 16.80 -15.59 7.72
CA LYS A 91 17.61 -14.44 7.28
C LYS A 91 18.75 -14.13 8.24
N LYS A 92 18.54 -14.27 9.55
CA LYS A 92 19.62 -14.10 10.56
C LYS A 92 20.68 -15.19 10.43
N ASP A 93 20.28 -16.39 10.03
CA ASP A 93 21.17 -17.52 9.78
C ASP A 93 21.92 -17.42 8.42
N GLY A 94 21.80 -16.28 7.72
CA GLY A 94 22.49 -16.01 6.47
C GLY A 94 21.91 -16.70 5.24
N LYS A 95 20.70 -17.29 5.34
CA LYS A 95 20.01 -17.85 4.18
C LYS A 95 19.54 -16.71 3.27
N GLU A 96 19.87 -16.81 1.99
CA GLU A 96 19.26 -15.95 0.97
C GLU A 96 17.79 -16.33 0.81
N LEU A 97 16.93 -15.30 0.81
CA LEU A 97 15.51 -15.44 0.63
C LEU A 97 15.15 -14.76 -0.68
N ASP A 98 14.84 -15.58 -1.68
CA ASP A 98 14.31 -15.11 -2.96
C ASP A 98 12.96 -14.41 -2.79
N ASN A 99 12.51 -13.75 -3.86
CA ASN A 99 11.22 -13.08 -3.88
C ASN A 99 10.10 -14.08 -3.53
N PHE A 100 9.32 -13.75 -2.50
CA PHE A 100 8.31 -14.65 -1.95
C PHE A 100 7.08 -14.81 -2.85
N TYR A 101 6.85 -13.83 -3.72
CA TYR A 101 5.68 -13.76 -4.58
C TYR A 101 6.01 -14.43 -5.91
N ASP A 102 5.25 -15.46 -6.26
CA ASP A 102 5.25 -15.93 -7.64
C ASP A 102 4.51 -14.93 -8.55
N GLU A 103 4.89 -14.90 -9.83
CA GLU A 103 4.36 -13.94 -10.79
C GLU A 103 2.84 -14.08 -11.01
N THR A 104 2.34 -15.31 -10.94
CA THR A 104 0.91 -15.61 -11.08
C THR A 104 0.10 -14.98 -9.95
N TRP A 105 0.54 -15.20 -8.72
CA TRP A 105 -0.06 -14.62 -7.53
C TRP A 105 -0.02 -13.10 -7.59
N LEU A 106 1.10 -12.50 -8.01
CA LEU A 106 1.22 -11.04 -8.13
C LEU A 106 0.25 -10.47 -9.15
N LYS A 107 0.09 -11.14 -10.29
CA LYS A 107 -0.88 -10.74 -11.32
C LYS A 107 -2.30 -10.77 -10.78
N GLU A 108 -2.71 -11.89 -10.17
CA GLU A 108 -4.03 -12.04 -9.55
C GLU A 108 -4.25 -11.01 -8.43
N HIS A 109 -3.22 -10.75 -7.62
CA HIS A 109 -3.26 -9.74 -6.57
C HIS A 109 -3.59 -8.37 -7.13
N ASN A 110 -2.90 -7.96 -8.20
CA ASN A 110 -3.11 -6.67 -8.83
C ASN A 110 -4.51 -6.56 -9.45
N GLU A 111 -5.00 -7.61 -10.10
CA GLU A 111 -6.36 -7.65 -10.66
C GLU A 111 -7.43 -7.50 -9.57
N ILE A 112 -7.31 -8.25 -8.47
CA ILE A 112 -8.22 -8.17 -7.32
C ILE A 112 -8.17 -6.77 -6.69
N GLN A 113 -6.99 -6.20 -6.49
CA GLN A 113 -6.85 -4.87 -5.89
C GLN A 113 -7.42 -3.76 -6.79
N GLN A 114 -7.26 -3.87 -8.11
CA GLN A 114 -7.86 -2.94 -9.06
C GLN A 114 -9.39 -2.97 -8.99
N GLN A 115 -9.99 -4.16 -9.01
CA GLN A 115 -11.45 -4.32 -8.88
C GLN A 115 -11.96 -3.81 -7.53
N PHE A 116 -11.22 -4.09 -6.46
CA PHE A 116 -11.54 -3.60 -5.13
C PHE A 116 -11.51 -2.08 -5.06
N LEU A 117 -10.48 -1.44 -5.62
CA LEU A 117 -10.36 0.01 -5.67
C LEU A 117 -11.56 0.63 -6.39
N GLU A 118 -11.90 0.12 -7.57
CA GLU A 118 -13.06 0.60 -8.34
C GLU A 118 -14.37 0.44 -7.56
N ALA A 119 -14.55 -0.67 -6.85
CA ALA A 119 -15.73 -0.91 -6.02
C ALA A 119 -15.81 0.07 -4.84
N VAL A 120 -14.67 0.38 -4.20
CA VAL A 120 -14.59 1.37 -3.11
C VAL A 120 -14.91 2.78 -3.63
N GLU A 121 -14.32 3.18 -4.75
CA GLU A 121 -14.54 4.50 -5.37
C GLU A 121 -16.01 4.72 -5.73
N LYS A 122 -16.64 3.70 -6.31
CA LYS A 122 -18.06 3.72 -6.69
C LYS A 122 -19.00 3.47 -5.52
N ARG A 123 -18.47 3.11 -4.34
CA ARG A 123 -19.24 2.66 -3.16
C ARG A 123 -20.20 1.52 -3.51
N ASP A 124 -19.74 0.61 -4.36
CA ASP A 124 -20.53 -0.51 -4.86
C ASP A 124 -20.56 -1.64 -3.83
N ASP A 125 -21.54 -1.59 -2.93
CA ASP A 125 -21.70 -2.55 -1.85
C ASP A 125 -21.92 -3.99 -2.35
N GLU A 126 -22.50 -4.18 -3.54
CA GLU A 126 -22.73 -5.52 -4.09
C GLU A 126 -21.42 -6.15 -4.58
N ILE A 127 -20.57 -5.38 -5.26
CA ILE A 127 -19.23 -5.85 -5.64
C ILE A 127 -18.36 -6.04 -4.40
N LEU A 128 -18.47 -5.17 -3.39
CA LEU A 128 -17.71 -5.28 -2.15
C LEU A 128 -18.01 -6.59 -1.38
N LYS A 129 -19.27 -7.06 -1.39
CA LYS A 129 -19.65 -8.37 -0.83
C LYS A 129 -18.99 -9.55 -1.53
N VAL A 130 -18.57 -9.40 -2.78
CA VAL A 130 -17.92 -10.45 -3.58
C VAL A 130 -16.39 -10.37 -3.46
N ILE A 131 -15.82 -9.18 -3.61
CA ILE A 131 -14.37 -8.99 -3.69
C ILE A 131 -13.68 -9.11 -2.32
N VAL A 132 -14.33 -8.71 -1.22
CA VAL A 132 -13.73 -8.79 0.13
C VAL A 132 -13.43 -10.25 0.53
N PRO A 133 -14.34 -11.22 0.39
CA PRO A 133 -14.02 -12.65 0.55
C PRO A 133 -12.85 -13.09 -0.34
N GLN A 134 -12.82 -12.68 -1.61
CA GLN A 134 -11.76 -13.05 -2.56
C GLN A 134 -10.39 -12.53 -2.10
N ILE A 135 -10.29 -11.30 -1.60
CA ILE A 135 -9.07 -10.76 -1.00
C ILE A 135 -8.59 -11.65 0.16
N ILE A 136 -9.50 -12.03 1.07
CA ILE A 136 -9.16 -12.85 2.24
C ILE A 136 -8.65 -14.23 1.81
N ASP A 137 -9.32 -14.87 0.85
CA ASP A 137 -8.90 -16.17 0.32
C ASP A 137 -7.57 -16.08 -0.43
N HIS A 138 -7.33 -15.01 -1.16
CA HIS A 138 -6.06 -14.77 -1.85
C HIS A 138 -4.90 -14.53 -0.86
N GLN A 139 -5.14 -13.86 0.26
CA GLN A 139 -4.16 -13.75 1.36
C GLN A 139 -3.89 -15.11 2.04
N LYS A 140 -4.90 -15.98 2.14
CA LYS A 140 -4.74 -17.36 2.61
C LYS A 140 -3.92 -18.21 1.64
N GLN A 141 -4.09 -18.04 0.33
CA GLN A 141 -3.25 -18.70 -0.67
C GLN A 141 -1.78 -18.28 -0.51
N LEU A 142 -1.51 -17.00 -0.29
CA LEU A 142 -0.15 -16.53 -0.05
C LEU A 142 0.48 -17.17 1.20
N ASN A 143 -0.29 -17.40 2.27
CA ASN A 143 0.23 -18.17 3.42
C ASN A 143 0.64 -19.60 3.03
N SER A 144 -0.08 -20.22 2.10
CA SER A 144 0.22 -21.57 1.61
C SER A 144 1.51 -21.57 0.77
N ILE A 145 1.69 -20.57 -0.09
CA ILE A 145 2.93 -20.36 -0.87
C ILE A 145 4.11 -20.18 0.10
N LEU A 146 3.99 -19.28 1.08
CA LEU A 146 5.02 -19.07 2.10
C LEU A 146 5.35 -20.32 2.90
N LYS A 147 4.34 -21.11 3.29
CA LYS A 147 4.53 -22.40 3.98
C LYS A 147 5.33 -23.39 3.11
N LYS A 148 5.05 -23.44 1.80
CA LYS A 148 5.78 -24.29 0.85
C LYS A 148 7.25 -23.85 0.77
N ARG A 149 7.51 -22.55 0.56
CA ARG A 149 8.87 -22.00 0.51
C ARG A 149 9.68 -22.27 1.78
N LEU A 150 9.08 -22.11 2.97
CA LEU A 150 9.78 -22.44 4.23
C LEU A 150 10.21 -23.91 4.32
N LYS A 151 9.47 -24.83 3.68
CA LYS A 151 9.85 -26.25 3.65
C LYS A 151 10.95 -26.53 2.63
N GLU A 152 11.01 -25.77 1.54
CA GLU A 152 12.05 -25.90 0.51
C GLU A 152 13.42 -25.39 0.99
N ILE A 153 13.44 -24.42 1.92
CA ILE A 153 14.67 -23.82 2.47
C ILE A 153 15.26 -24.64 3.64
N LYS A 154 14.42 -25.40 4.35
CA LYS A 154 14.81 -26.24 5.49
C LYS A 154 15.43 -27.55 5.02
#